data_AF-A0A9P0N2Z5-F1
#
_entry.id   AF-A0A9P0N2Z5-F1
#
_cell.length_a   1.000
_cell.length_b   1.000
_cell.length_c   1.000
_cell.angle_alpha   90.00
_cell.angle_beta   90.00
_cell.angle_gamma   90.00
#
_symmetry.space_group_name_H-M   'P 1'
#
loop_
_entity.id
_entity.type
_entity.pdbx_description
1 polymer ?
#
loop_
_entity_poly.entity_id
_entity_poly.type
_entity_poly.pdbx_seq_one_letter_code
_entity_poly.pdbx_strand_id
1 'polypeptide(L)'
;MKPIFFLLFTIAATARGQREGESCIDQYANSVGRCTVVDQCQSAKRDFQLNGIRPTFCSYTTFGAAIVCCRDGSNILQSPTTRDGDQRPIWGNADGGQTYGRRVSERKCEEYSRAVVEKVPYIPLIPNPEPFTVSAAKCDYTGVELIVGGENANPGEFPHMAAVGWATFEGPYKFSCGGSLISPRFVVTAGHCIRDPSAQNAEPVIVRLGDQNIDNTVNDGANPIDVAIRRIHKHPDYRPPKVYNDIALLELVSDVKFRSAIRPACLWFQQDFRGHEKVIATGWGVVDTRTKQSAKELQKVSLSILDEDFCNETLKFFFNRNWPDGFQPTQMCAGELSGGKDTCQGDSGSPLQVVSTDNSCIFHVVGVTSFGRNCADKGRPAVYTRIASYVDWIESVVWPGE
;
A
#
# COMPACT_ATOMS: atom_id res chain seq x y z
N MET A 1 55.69 -31.49 29.49
CA MET A 1 54.49 -32.31 29.71
C MET A 1 53.55 -31.50 30.59
N LYS A 2 52.34 -31.07 30.21
CA LYS A 2 51.31 -31.53 29.26
C LYS A 2 50.63 -30.30 28.61
N PRO A 3 50.19 -30.34 27.34
CA PRO A 3 49.25 -29.34 26.82
C PRO A 3 47.80 -29.77 27.10
N ILE A 4 46.97 -28.80 27.47
CA ILE A 4 45.53 -28.94 27.68
C ILE A 4 44.84 -28.79 26.31
N PHE A 5 44.10 -29.81 25.89
CA PHE A 5 43.31 -29.81 24.66
C PHE A 5 41.95 -29.16 24.94
N PHE A 6 41.65 -28.03 24.29
CA PHE A 6 40.29 -27.49 24.20
C PHE A 6 39.56 -28.18 23.04
N LEU A 7 38.60 -29.05 23.37
CA LEU A 7 37.67 -29.63 22.41
C LEU A 7 36.54 -28.63 22.13
N LEU A 8 36.54 -28.02 20.94
CA LEU A 8 35.35 -27.36 20.40
C LEU A 8 34.36 -28.43 19.92
N PHE A 9 33.20 -28.52 20.57
CA PHE A 9 32.05 -29.24 20.04
C PHE A 9 31.29 -28.33 19.08
N THR A 10 31.41 -28.59 17.77
CA THR A 10 30.52 -28.03 16.76
C THR A 10 29.25 -28.89 16.69
N ILE A 11 28.13 -28.35 17.18
CA ILE A 11 26.80 -28.95 16.95
C ILE A 11 26.35 -28.53 15.56
N ALA A 12 26.49 -29.42 14.58
CA ALA A 12 25.88 -29.26 13.26
C ALA A 12 24.39 -29.63 13.35
N ALA A 13 23.51 -28.63 13.41
CA ALA A 13 22.07 -28.83 13.19
C ALA A 13 21.84 -29.07 11.69
N THR A 14 21.72 -30.34 11.29
CA THR A 14 21.33 -30.69 9.91
C THR A 14 19.84 -30.39 9.72
N ALA A 15 19.50 -29.36 8.94
CA ALA A 15 18.16 -29.21 8.38
C ALA A 15 17.91 -30.38 7.41
N ARG A 16 17.18 -31.41 7.86
CA ARG A 16 16.80 -32.54 7.01
C ARG A 16 15.64 -32.10 6.12
N GLY A 17 15.92 -31.82 4.84
CA GLY A 17 14.86 -31.79 3.83
C GLY A 17 14.22 -33.17 3.70
N GLN A 18 12.89 -33.22 3.58
CA GLN A 18 12.15 -34.48 3.42
C GLN A 18 12.44 -35.08 2.04
N ARG A 19 12.63 -36.39 1.96
CA ARG A 19 12.98 -37.11 0.73
C ARG A 19 11.72 -37.53 -0.04
N GLU A 20 11.89 -37.81 -1.33
CA GLU A 20 10.84 -38.41 -2.15
C GLU A 20 10.32 -39.71 -1.50
N GLY A 21 9.00 -39.85 -1.41
CA GLY A 21 8.31 -40.97 -0.78
C GLY A 21 7.95 -40.79 0.70
N GLU A 22 8.49 -39.77 1.38
CA GLU A 22 8.16 -39.48 2.79
C GLU A 22 6.77 -38.83 2.94
N SER A 23 6.12 -39.08 4.08
CA SER A 23 4.86 -38.43 4.42
C SER A 23 5.06 -36.96 4.73
N CYS A 24 4.19 -36.11 4.20
CA CYS A 24 4.17 -34.67 4.42
C CYS A 24 2.75 -34.24 4.78
N ILE A 25 2.60 -33.04 5.31
CA ILE A 25 1.29 -32.43 5.57
C ILE A 25 1.15 -31.27 4.61
N ASP A 26 0.09 -31.29 3.80
CA ASP A 26 -0.22 -30.16 2.93
C ASP A 26 -0.72 -28.97 3.75
N GLN A 27 -0.08 -27.82 3.60
CA GLN A 27 -0.33 -26.65 4.45
C GLN A 27 -1.69 -25.98 4.19
N TYR A 28 -2.35 -26.29 3.07
CA TYR A 28 -3.64 -25.69 2.69
C TYR A 28 -4.81 -26.60 3.05
N ALA A 29 -4.67 -27.90 2.82
CA ALA A 29 -5.72 -28.88 3.11
C ALA A 29 -5.60 -29.53 4.49
N ASN A 30 -4.51 -29.28 5.23
CA ASN A 30 -4.16 -29.92 6.51
C ASN A 30 -4.31 -31.46 6.45
N SER A 31 -3.94 -32.05 5.32
CA SER A 31 -4.09 -33.48 5.05
C SER A 31 -2.73 -34.11 4.76
N VAL A 32 -2.62 -35.38 5.11
CA VAL A 32 -1.39 -36.15 4.90
C VAL A 32 -1.24 -36.46 3.42
N GLY A 33 -0.11 -36.09 2.84
CA GLY A 33 0.31 -36.43 1.49
C GLY A 33 1.65 -37.14 1.49
N ARG A 34 2.21 -37.34 0.30
CA ARG A 34 3.53 -37.93 0.07
C ARG A 34 4.39 -36.99 -0.77
N CYS A 35 5.63 -36.80 -0.38
CA CYS A 35 6.60 -35.99 -1.12
C CYS A 35 6.92 -36.66 -2.47
N THR A 36 6.57 -36.02 -3.57
CA THR A 36 6.82 -36.52 -4.94
C THR A 36 7.31 -35.40 -5.84
N VAL A 37 7.96 -35.72 -6.95
CA VAL A 37 8.37 -34.73 -7.94
C VAL A 37 7.15 -33.96 -8.46
N VAL A 38 7.24 -32.63 -8.54
CA VAL A 38 6.14 -31.74 -8.95
C VAL A 38 5.45 -32.16 -10.25
N ASP A 39 6.20 -32.74 -11.19
CA ASP A 39 5.64 -33.21 -12.45
C ASP A 39 4.71 -34.41 -12.34
N GLN A 40 4.93 -35.24 -11.32
CA GLN A 40 4.15 -36.44 -11.04
C GLN A 40 2.97 -36.15 -10.11
N CYS A 41 2.93 -34.96 -9.49
CA CYS A 41 1.86 -34.62 -8.57
C CYS A 41 0.65 -33.99 -9.26
N GLN A 42 -0.39 -34.79 -9.52
CA GLN A 42 -1.61 -34.31 -10.15
C GLN A 42 -2.42 -33.36 -9.27
N SER A 43 -2.44 -33.54 -7.94
CA SER A 43 -3.17 -32.65 -7.02
C SER A 43 -2.57 -31.24 -7.02
N ALA A 44 -1.25 -31.13 -6.93
CA ALA A 44 -0.52 -29.87 -6.96
C ALA A 44 -0.71 -29.13 -8.30
N LYS A 45 -0.68 -29.86 -9.43
CA LYS A 45 -0.95 -29.28 -10.75
C LYS A 45 -2.37 -28.73 -10.86
N ARG A 46 -3.38 -29.47 -10.37
CA ARG A 46 -4.78 -29.03 -10.40
C ARG A 46 -5.05 -27.86 -9.45
N ASP A 47 -4.54 -27.90 -8.23
CA ASP A 47 -4.70 -26.83 -7.25
C ASP A 47 -4.06 -25.52 -7.74
N PHE A 48 -2.91 -25.60 -8.41
CA PHE A 48 -2.28 -24.44 -9.06
C PHE A 48 -3.09 -23.92 -10.25
N GLN A 49 -3.56 -24.81 -11.14
CA GLN A 49 -4.28 -24.43 -12.36
C GLN A 49 -5.68 -23.89 -12.10
N LEU A 50 -6.41 -24.46 -11.14
CA LEU A 50 -7.80 -24.11 -10.86
C LEU A 50 -7.93 -23.03 -9.78
N ASN A 51 -7.05 -23.06 -8.78
CA ASN A 51 -7.19 -22.23 -7.58
C ASN A 51 -5.98 -21.31 -7.33
N GLY A 52 -4.95 -21.34 -8.17
CA GLY A 52 -3.74 -20.51 -8.01
C GLY A 52 -2.88 -20.88 -6.78
N ILE A 53 -3.17 -22.01 -6.13
CA ILE A 53 -2.51 -22.43 -4.88
C ILE A 53 -1.12 -23.00 -5.21
N ARG A 54 -0.07 -22.45 -4.59
CA ARG A 54 1.30 -22.93 -4.77
C ARG A 54 1.49 -24.25 -4.00
N PRO A 55 2.18 -25.27 -4.54
CA PRO A 55 2.33 -26.55 -3.85
C PRO A 55 3.15 -26.42 -2.56
N THR A 56 2.81 -27.21 -1.54
CA THR A 56 3.61 -27.33 -0.32
C THR A 56 4.96 -27.99 -0.66
N PHE A 57 6.09 -27.35 -0.35
CA PHE A 57 7.42 -27.84 -0.70
C PHE A 57 7.99 -28.80 0.35
N CYS A 58 8.52 -29.94 -0.11
CA CYS A 58 9.27 -30.87 0.73
C CYS A 58 10.79 -30.63 0.65
N SER A 59 11.35 -30.62 -0.57
CA SER A 59 12.78 -30.43 -0.83
C SER A 59 13.07 -30.24 -2.33
N TYR A 60 14.35 -30.13 -2.69
CA TYR A 60 14.82 -30.11 -4.08
C TYR A 60 15.69 -31.35 -4.35
N THR A 61 15.52 -31.96 -5.51
CA THR A 61 16.43 -33.01 -5.98
C THR A 61 17.78 -32.43 -6.39
N THR A 62 18.82 -33.28 -6.46
CA THR A 62 20.16 -32.94 -6.95
C THR A 62 20.19 -32.40 -8.38
N PHE A 63 19.12 -32.62 -9.15
CA PHE A 63 18.97 -32.13 -10.53
C PHE A 63 18.02 -30.90 -10.64
N GLY A 64 17.66 -30.28 -9.52
CA GLY A 64 16.86 -29.05 -9.48
C GLY A 64 15.34 -29.25 -9.60
N ALA A 65 14.85 -30.48 -9.76
CA ALA A 65 13.42 -30.76 -9.73
C ALA A 65 12.87 -30.60 -8.30
N ALA A 66 11.80 -29.81 -8.15
CA ALA A 66 11.14 -29.58 -6.87
C ALA A 66 10.31 -30.80 -6.44
N ILE A 67 10.47 -31.22 -5.18
CA ILE A 67 9.65 -32.25 -4.54
C ILE A 67 8.58 -31.53 -3.71
N VAL A 68 7.32 -31.84 -3.99
CA VAL A 68 6.15 -31.21 -3.39
C VAL A 68 5.28 -32.25 -2.69
N CYS A 69 4.51 -31.81 -1.71
CA CYS A 69 3.56 -32.67 -1.01
C CYS A 69 2.37 -33.00 -1.90
N CYS A 70 2.23 -34.27 -2.27
CA CYS A 70 1.17 -34.73 -3.15
C CYS A 70 0.08 -35.48 -2.39
N ARG A 71 -1.18 -35.14 -2.67
CA ARG A 71 -2.34 -35.71 -2.01
C ARG A 71 -3.02 -36.71 -2.93
N ASP A 72 -3.55 -37.78 -2.35
CA ASP A 72 -4.31 -38.80 -3.08
C ASP A 72 -5.72 -38.27 -3.42
N GLY A 73 -5.83 -37.54 -4.53
CA GLY A 73 -7.07 -37.34 -5.28
C GLY A 73 -8.12 -36.37 -4.71
N SER A 74 -7.90 -35.72 -3.56
CA SER A 74 -8.87 -34.73 -3.03
C SER A 74 -8.57 -33.30 -3.51
N ASN A 75 -9.41 -32.75 -4.38
CA ASN A 75 -9.41 -31.32 -4.69
C ASN A 75 -9.88 -30.54 -3.45
N ILE A 76 -9.32 -29.34 -3.20
CA ILE A 76 -9.72 -28.49 -2.06
C ILE A 76 -11.17 -28.00 -2.19
N LEU A 77 -11.76 -28.11 -3.38
CA LEU A 77 -13.13 -27.65 -3.67
C LEU A 77 -13.88 -28.65 -4.55
N GLN A 78 -14.58 -29.61 -3.93
CA GLN A 78 -15.81 -30.20 -4.48
C GLN A 78 -16.70 -30.70 -3.32
N SER A 79 -17.84 -30.06 -3.14
CA SER A 79 -19.07 -30.71 -2.66
C SER A 79 -20.29 -29.92 -3.17
N PRO A 80 -21.12 -30.53 -4.04
CA PRO A 80 -22.43 -30.00 -4.39
C PRO A 80 -23.59 -30.79 -3.75
N THR A 81 -24.59 -30.04 -3.26
CA THR A 81 -26.04 -30.37 -3.02
C THR A 81 -26.38 -31.27 -1.81
N THR A 82 -27.50 -31.14 -1.07
CA THR A 82 -28.89 -30.70 -1.31
C THR A 82 -29.64 -30.26 -0.02
N ARG A 83 -30.60 -29.33 -0.18
CA ARG A 83 -31.93 -29.14 0.47
C ARG A 83 -32.25 -29.83 1.83
N ASP A 84 -32.78 -29.09 2.81
CA ASP A 84 -34.23 -28.94 3.12
C ASP A 84 -34.46 -28.06 4.38
N GLY A 85 -35.64 -27.42 4.46
CA GLY A 85 -36.37 -27.23 5.72
C GLY A 85 -35.95 -26.16 6.74
N ASP A 86 -36.48 -24.95 6.55
CA ASP A 86 -37.27 -24.18 7.54
C ASP A 86 -36.62 -23.57 8.81
N GLN A 87 -37.25 -22.46 9.21
CA GLN A 87 -37.17 -21.72 10.48
C GLN A 87 -36.05 -20.66 10.67
N ARG A 88 -36.42 -19.41 10.38
CA ARG A 88 -36.13 -18.28 11.31
C ARG A 88 -36.80 -18.61 12.66
N PRO A 89 -36.32 -18.19 13.87
CA PRO A 89 -35.99 -16.78 14.13
C PRO A 89 -34.98 -16.49 15.28
N ILE A 90 -34.86 -15.18 15.57
CA ILE A 90 -34.54 -14.53 16.86
C ILE A 90 -33.09 -14.07 17.10
N TRP A 91 -33.02 -12.76 17.39
CA TRP A 91 -31.86 -11.98 17.76
C TRP A 91 -31.24 -12.43 19.09
N GLY A 92 -29.91 -12.38 19.17
CA GLY A 92 -29.15 -12.51 20.41
C GLY A 92 -27.71 -12.04 20.19
N ASN A 93 -27.28 -11.15 21.07
CA ASN A 93 -26.04 -10.37 21.03
C ASN A 93 -24.74 -11.17 21.22
N ALA A 94 -23.66 -10.50 20.80
CA ALA A 94 -22.28 -10.53 21.32
C ALA A 94 -21.24 -11.45 20.67
N ASP A 95 -20.16 -10.78 20.26
CA ASP A 95 -18.75 -11.20 20.18
C ASP A 95 -18.33 -12.31 19.22
N GLY A 96 -17.93 -11.86 18.03
CA GLY A 96 -17.21 -12.67 17.04
C GLY A 96 -17.20 -11.97 15.68
N GLY A 97 -16.38 -10.92 15.54
CA GLY A 97 -16.29 -10.12 14.31
C GLY A 97 -16.07 -11.00 13.07
N GLN A 98 -17.13 -11.09 12.25
CA GLN A 98 -17.19 -11.82 11.00
C GLN A 98 -16.08 -11.38 10.04
N THR A 99 -15.23 -12.31 9.63
CA THR A 99 -14.30 -12.15 8.49
C THR A 99 -14.98 -12.35 7.13
N TYR A 100 -16.24 -12.75 7.11
CA TYR A 100 -17.07 -12.83 5.91
C TYR A 100 -17.67 -11.44 5.60
N GLY A 101 -17.00 -10.67 4.72
CA GLY A 101 -17.53 -9.41 4.20
C GLY A 101 -16.56 -8.24 4.16
N ARG A 102 -15.36 -8.36 4.76
CA ARG A 102 -14.31 -7.31 4.67
C ARG A 102 -13.43 -7.51 3.44
N ARG A 103 -13.05 -6.40 2.80
CA ARG A 103 -12.13 -6.39 1.67
C ARG A 103 -10.73 -6.84 2.09
N VAL A 104 -9.95 -7.38 1.14
CA VAL A 104 -8.58 -7.85 1.41
C VAL A 104 -7.70 -6.68 1.88
N SER A 105 -7.84 -5.53 1.23
CA SER A 105 -7.15 -4.27 1.61
C SER A 105 -7.44 -3.85 3.04
N GLU A 106 -8.67 -4.00 3.53
CA GLU A 106 -9.03 -3.72 4.93
C GLU A 106 -8.33 -4.68 5.89
N ARG A 107 -8.38 -5.99 5.61
CA ARG A 107 -7.70 -6.99 6.46
C ARG A 107 -6.19 -6.76 6.51
N LYS A 108 -5.57 -6.44 5.36
CA LYS A 108 -4.13 -6.19 5.25
C LYS A 108 -3.73 -4.87 5.92
N CYS A 109 -4.56 -3.84 5.81
CA CYS A 109 -4.41 -2.60 6.58
C CYS A 109 -4.40 -2.89 8.09
N GLU A 110 -5.35 -3.68 8.61
CA GLU A 110 -5.37 -4.09 10.01
C GLU A 110 -4.09 -4.88 10.39
N GLU A 111 -3.65 -5.81 9.53
CA GLU A 111 -2.42 -6.59 9.73
C GLU A 111 -1.19 -5.69 9.86
N TYR A 112 -1.00 -4.75 8.93
CA TYR A 112 0.15 -3.85 8.91
C TYR A 112 0.10 -2.81 10.05
N SER A 113 -1.11 -2.44 10.48
CA SER A 113 -1.33 -1.47 11.55
C SER A 113 -1.07 -2.03 12.94
N ARG A 114 -0.99 -3.35 13.12
CA ARG A 114 -0.64 -3.97 14.42
C ARG A 114 0.70 -3.50 14.97
N ALA A 115 1.63 -3.09 14.11
CA ALA A 115 2.93 -2.56 14.53
C ALA A 115 2.83 -1.22 15.28
N VAL A 116 1.71 -0.50 15.13
CA VAL A 116 1.48 0.83 15.73
C VAL A 116 0.24 0.88 16.61
N VAL A 117 -0.25 -0.28 17.03
CA VAL A 117 -1.33 -0.41 18.01
C VAL A 117 -0.80 -1.17 19.21
N GLU A 118 -0.80 -0.52 20.36
CA GLU A 118 -0.55 -1.16 21.64
C GLU A 118 -1.87 -1.53 22.31
N LYS A 119 -1.99 -2.76 22.80
CA LYS A 119 -3.15 -3.21 23.56
C LYS A 119 -2.89 -2.98 25.03
N VAL A 120 -3.51 -1.94 25.59
CA VAL A 120 -3.37 -1.56 27.00
C VAL A 120 -4.51 -2.19 27.80
N PRO A 121 -4.22 -3.04 28.80
CA PRO A 121 -5.24 -3.55 29.70
C PRO A 121 -5.72 -2.43 30.62
N TYR A 122 -7.03 -2.23 30.68
CA TYR A 122 -7.69 -1.30 31.58
C TYR A 122 -8.54 -2.07 32.58
N ILE A 123 -8.43 -1.69 33.85
CA ILE A 123 -9.20 -2.28 34.95
C ILE A 123 -10.09 -1.18 35.53
N PRO A 124 -11.42 -1.25 35.37
CA PRO A 124 -12.32 -0.26 35.95
C PRO A 124 -12.29 -0.30 37.49
N LEU A 125 -12.46 0.86 38.12
CA LEU A 125 -12.51 0.98 39.59
C LEU A 125 -13.90 0.61 40.15
N ILE A 126 -14.34 -0.60 39.85
CA ILE A 126 -15.61 -1.18 40.34
C ILE A 126 -15.34 -2.47 41.12
N PRO A 127 -16.20 -2.87 42.08
CA PRO A 127 -16.08 -4.15 42.76
C PRO A 127 -16.16 -5.31 41.75
N ASN A 128 -15.18 -6.22 41.79
CA ASN A 128 -15.04 -7.36 40.87
C ASN A 128 -14.95 -6.96 39.38
N PRO A 129 -13.91 -6.21 38.97
CA PRO A 129 -13.80 -5.70 37.62
C PRO A 129 -13.36 -6.81 36.65
N GLU A 130 -14.02 -6.89 35.50
CA GLU A 130 -13.47 -7.62 34.35
C GLU A 130 -12.49 -6.71 33.60
N PRO A 131 -11.23 -7.13 33.39
CA PRO A 131 -10.28 -6.35 32.62
C PRO A 131 -10.72 -6.31 31.15
N PHE A 132 -10.75 -5.11 30.57
CA PHE A 132 -10.94 -4.95 29.12
C PHE A 132 -9.71 -4.33 28.50
N THR A 133 -9.51 -4.57 27.21
CA THR A 133 -8.32 -4.09 26.48
C THR A 133 -8.70 -2.90 25.62
N VAL A 134 -7.99 -1.79 25.79
CA VAL A 134 -8.10 -0.61 24.92
C VAL A 134 -6.95 -0.66 23.91
N SER A 135 -7.26 -0.37 22.65
CA SER A 135 -6.22 -0.19 21.62
C SER A 135 -5.74 1.25 21.67
N ALA A 136 -4.47 1.45 22.03
CA ALA A 136 -3.80 2.74 22.03
C ALA A 136 -2.89 2.87 20.81
N ALA A 137 -2.89 4.05 20.20
CA ALA A 137 -2.05 4.37 19.06
C ALA A 137 -0.59 4.57 19.51
N LYS A 138 0.35 3.89 18.85
CA LYS A 138 1.80 3.99 19.11
C LYS A 138 2.50 4.61 17.91
N CYS A 139 2.46 5.93 17.84
CA CYS A 139 3.35 6.72 17.00
C CYS A 139 3.84 7.93 17.78
N ASP A 140 5.00 8.45 17.39
CA ASP A 140 5.65 9.58 18.06
C ASP A 140 4.89 10.92 17.85
N TYR A 141 3.74 10.90 17.16
CA TYR A 141 2.97 12.07 16.77
C TYR A 141 1.51 11.97 17.25
N THR A 142 1.11 12.90 18.12
CA THR A 142 -0.27 13.01 18.62
C THR A 142 -1.08 13.97 17.75
N GLY A 143 -1.52 13.48 16.58
CA GLY A 143 -2.45 14.19 15.70
C GLY A 143 -1.80 15.13 14.68
N VAL A 144 -2.61 15.50 13.68
CA VAL A 144 -2.25 16.50 12.66
C VAL A 144 -2.82 17.83 13.13
N GLU A 145 -1.97 18.78 13.49
CA GLU A 145 -2.41 20.14 13.88
C GLU A 145 -3.10 20.85 12.71
N LEU A 146 -3.80 21.96 13.00
CA LEU A 146 -4.49 22.74 11.98
C LEU A 146 -3.48 23.37 11.00
N ILE A 147 -3.31 22.76 9.82
CA ILE A 147 -2.34 23.23 8.83
C ILE A 147 -2.83 24.54 8.16
N VAL A 148 -2.19 25.67 8.48
CA VAL A 148 -2.44 26.98 7.86
C VAL A 148 -1.23 27.40 7.02
N GLY A 149 -1.33 27.21 5.70
CA GLY A 149 -0.39 27.83 4.74
C GLY A 149 0.70 26.93 4.17
N GLY A 150 0.58 25.60 4.28
CA GLY A 150 1.64 24.66 3.89
C GLY A 150 2.81 24.74 4.86
N GLU A 151 3.21 23.60 5.43
CA GLU A 151 4.30 23.57 6.40
C GLU A 151 5.15 22.31 6.24
N ASN A 152 6.34 22.34 6.83
CA ASN A 152 7.21 21.17 6.85
C ASN A 152 6.53 20.06 7.68
N ALA A 153 6.48 18.87 7.14
CA ALA A 153 6.07 17.68 7.88
C ALA A 153 7.14 17.34 8.92
N ASN A 154 6.72 16.77 10.04
CA ASN A 154 7.67 16.28 11.04
C ASN A 154 8.35 14.99 10.54
N PRO A 155 9.60 14.70 10.96
CA PRO A 155 10.33 13.50 10.54
C PRO A 155 9.56 12.19 10.76
N GLY A 156 9.14 11.52 9.70
CA GLY A 156 8.39 10.26 9.79
C GLY A 156 6.90 10.41 10.16
N GLU A 157 6.34 11.62 10.08
CA GLU A 157 4.91 11.89 10.26
C GLU A 157 4.06 11.12 9.24
N PHE A 158 4.52 11.05 7.99
CA PHE A 158 3.84 10.34 6.89
C PHE A 158 4.70 9.15 6.39
N PRO A 159 4.69 8.02 7.12
CA PRO A 159 5.64 6.92 6.91
C PRO A 159 5.40 6.12 5.62
N HIS A 160 4.29 6.36 4.93
CA HIS A 160 3.96 5.74 3.66
C HIS A 160 4.47 6.56 2.46
N MET A 161 4.98 7.78 2.68
CA MET A 161 5.49 8.61 1.59
C MET A 161 6.61 7.92 0.84
N ALA A 162 6.46 7.93 -0.48
CA ALA A 162 7.42 7.37 -1.41
C ALA A 162 7.84 8.44 -2.42
N ALA A 163 9.14 8.55 -2.70
CA ALA A 163 9.64 9.34 -3.82
C ALA A 163 10.04 8.41 -4.97
N VAL A 164 9.50 8.65 -6.16
CA VAL A 164 9.72 7.84 -7.36
C VAL A 164 10.83 8.49 -8.20
N GLY A 165 11.89 7.74 -8.46
CA GLY A 165 13.15 8.25 -9.01
C GLY A 165 13.54 7.64 -10.36
N TRP A 166 14.08 8.50 -11.23
CA TRP A 166 14.67 8.14 -12.51
C TRP A 166 16.19 8.26 -12.45
N ALA A 167 16.90 7.38 -13.16
CA ALA A 167 18.36 7.47 -13.30
C ALA A 167 18.76 8.74 -14.08
N THR A 168 19.88 9.36 -13.70
CA THR A 168 20.44 10.53 -14.40
C THR A 168 21.92 10.32 -14.76
N PHE A 169 22.43 11.15 -15.69
CA PHE A 169 23.84 11.15 -16.08
C PHE A 169 24.78 11.82 -15.06
N GLU A 170 24.26 12.79 -14.28
CA GLU A 170 25.06 13.73 -13.47
C GLU A 170 25.02 13.44 -11.96
N GLY A 171 24.26 12.43 -11.52
CA GLY A 171 24.07 12.10 -10.10
C GLY A 171 23.31 10.77 -9.92
N PRO A 172 22.85 10.42 -8.70
CA PRO A 172 22.23 9.12 -8.45
C PRO A 172 20.85 9.02 -9.13
N TYR A 173 19.84 9.71 -8.59
CA TYR A 173 18.46 9.67 -9.08
C TYR A 173 17.82 11.06 -9.02
N LYS A 174 16.95 11.34 -9.99
CA LYS A 174 16.05 12.50 -9.96
C LYS A 174 14.66 12.02 -9.55
N PHE A 175 14.19 12.49 -8.40
CA PHE A 175 12.84 12.25 -7.93
C PHE A 175 11.91 13.30 -8.56
N SER A 176 10.93 12.85 -9.34
CA SER A 176 10.01 13.75 -10.06
C SER A 176 8.53 13.44 -9.82
N CYS A 177 8.26 12.31 -9.16
CA CYS A 177 6.94 11.93 -8.70
C CYS A 177 7.00 11.42 -7.27
N GLY A 178 5.87 11.47 -6.59
CA GLY A 178 5.63 10.77 -5.34
C GLY A 178 4.84 9.48 -5.52
N GLY A 179 4.54 8.87 -4.39
CA GLY A 179 3.73 7.66 -4.27
C GLY A 179 3.39 7.40 -2.81
N SER A 180 2.61 6.34 -2.59
CA SER A 180 2.30 5.84 -1.25
C SER A 180 2.56 4.35 -1.15
N LEU A 181 3.33 3.93 -0.15
CA LEU A 181 3.49 2.54 0.23
C LEU A 181 2.15 2.01 0.74
N ILE A 182 1.64 0.92 0.15
CA ILE A 182 0.33 0.33 0.50
C ILE A 182 0.46 -1.13 0.95
N SER A 183 1.63 -1.73 0.77
CA SER A 183 2.01 -3.05 1.30
C SER A 183 3.54 -3.12 1.45
N PRO A 184 4.13 -4.19 2.03
CA PRO A 184 5.57 -4.34 2.12
C PRO A 184 6.32 -4.23 0.77
N ARG A 185 5.64 -4.47 -0.35
CA ARG A 185 6.27 -4.56 -1.68
C ARG A 185 5.62 -3.67 -2.75
N PHE A 186 4.52 -2.98 -2.45
CA PHE A 186 3.80 -2.19 -3.45
C PHE A 186 3.62 -0.74 -3.04
N VAL A 187 3.87 0.12 -4.01
CA VAL A 187 3.66 1.56 -3.94
C VAL A 187 2.63 1.95 -4.99
N VAL A 188 1.60 2.69 -4.61
CA VAL A 188 0.65 3.31 -5.55
C VAL A 188 1.17 4.68 -5.98
N THR A 189 1.05 5.00 -7.26
CA THR A 189 1.43 6.29 -7.85
C THR A 189 0.51 6.60 -9.05
N ALA A 190 0.71 7.74 -9.71
CA ALA A 190 -0.05 8.10 -10.91
C ALA A 190 0.43 7.33 -12.14
N GLY A 191 -0.47 7.13 -13.10
CA GLY A 191 -0.16 6.50 -14.38
C GLY A 191 0.84 7.33 -15.21
N HIS A 192 0.82 8.65 -15.13
CA HIS A 192 1.80 9.48 -15.84
C HIS A 192 3.19 9.41 -15.19
N CYS A 193 3.30 8.95 -13.94
CA CYS A 193 4.58 8.80 -13.23
C CYS A 193 5.35 7.53 -13.59
N ILE A 194 4.85 6.69 -14.49
CA ILE A 194 5.57 5.49 -14.92
C ILE A 194 6.40 5.70 -16.19
N ARG A 195 6.26 6.85 -16.85
CA ARG A 195 7.01 7.16 -18.06
C ARG A 195 7.27 8.66 -18.21
N ASP A 196 8.53 9.06 -18.17
CA ASP A 196 9.00 10.39 -18.52
C ASP A 196 9.80 10.32 -19.83
N PRO A 197 9.23 10.77 -20.97
CA PRO A 197 9.94 10.79 -22.26
C PRO A 197 11.17 11.71 -22.29
N SER A 198 11.29 12.63 -21.32
CA SER A 198 12.43 13.54 -21.20
C SER A 198 13.56 12.98 -20.33
N ALA A 199 13.28 11.91 -19.57
CA ALA A 199 14.29 11.21 -18.78
C ALA A 199 15.15 10.28 -19.64
N GLN A 200 16.38 10.03 -19.17
CA GLN A 200 17.33 9.15 -19.86
C GLN A 200 16.79 7.73 -19.99
N ASN A 201 16.36 7.15 -18.87
CA ASN A 201 15.51 5.98 -18.87
C ASN A 201 14.08 6.49 -18.78
N ALA A 202 13.21 6.09 -19.70
CA ALA A 202 11.84 6.59 -19.70
C ALA A 202 11.08 6.12 -18.44
N GLU A 203 11.38 4.95 -17.93
CA GLU A 203 10.73 4.37 -16.75
C GLU A 203 11.51 4.68 -15.46
N PRO A 204 10.80 4.88 -14.32
CA PRO A 204 11.45 5.03 -13.03
C PRO A 204 12.14 3.72 -12.63
N VAL A 205 13.24 3.85 -11.91
CA VAL A 205 14.10 2.70 -11.53
C VAL A 205 14.11 2.42 -10.04
N ILE A 206 13.80 3.42 -9.23
CA ILE A 206 13.91 3.36 -7.77
C ILE A 206 12.70 4.00 -7.11
N VAL A 207 12.36 3.50 -5.93
CA VAL A 207 11.52 4.19 -4.95
C VAL A 207 12.32 4.43 -3.68
N ARG A 208 12.31 5.68 -3.21
CA ARG A 208 12.85 6.05 -1.91
C ARG A 208 11.75 6.10 -0.85
N LEU A 209 12.02 5.54 0.32
CA LEU A 209 11.09 5.48 1.45
C LEU A 209 11.73 6.01 2.74
N GLY A 210 10.92 6.67 3.56
CA GLY A 210 11.33 7.17 4.88
C GLY A 210 12.33 8.32 4.82
N ASP A 211 12.30 9.08 3.72
CA ASP A 211 13.06 10.31 3.59
C ASP A 211 12.29 11.49 4.17
N GLN A 212 13.02 12.50 4.66
CA GLN A 212 12.45 13.76 5.12
C GLN A 212 12.91 14.89 4.19
N ASN A 213 14.21 14.92 3.86
CA ASN A 213 14.79 15.86 2.92
C ASN A 213 15.35 15.16 1.66
N ILE A 214 14.74 15.42 0.49
CA ILE A 214 15.12 14.78 -0.77
C ILE A 214 16.51 15.21 -1.29
N ASP A 215 17.08 16.28 -0.72
CA ASP A 215 18.45 16.69 -0.98
C ASP A 215 19.44 15.83 -0.18
N ASN A 216 20.02 14.85 -0.85
CA ASN A 216 21.01 13.92 -0.30
C ASN A 216 22.27 14.58 0.31
N THR A 217 22.47 15.89 0.11
CA THR A 217 23.59 16.62 0.72
C THR A 217 23.29 17.09 2.14
N VAL A 218 22.02 17.04 2.57
CA VAL A 218 21.58 17.44 3.90
C VAL A 218 21.48 16.21 4.80
N ASN A 219 22.10 16.26 5.98
CA ASN A 219 21.89 15.27 7.02
C ASN A 219 20.89 15.81 8.04
N ASP A 220 19.65 15.36 7.92
CA ASP A 220 18.50 15.71 8.77
C ASP A 220 18.19 14.62 9.82
N GLY A 221 19.05 13.60 9.93
CA GLY A 221 18.82 12.45 10.80
C GLY A 221 17.81 11.43 10.27
N ALA A 222 17.25 11.64 9.08
CA ALA A 222 16.49 10.61 8.39
C ALA A 222 17.42 9.46 7.96
N ASN A 223 16.84 8.28 7.79
CA ASN A 223 17.58 7.11 7.34
C ASN A 223 16.86 6.50 6.13
N PRO A 224 16.77 7.21 5.00
CA PRO A 224 16.00 6.75 3.84
C PRO A 224 16.56 5.43 3.28
N ILE A 225 15.70 4.64 2.65
CA ILE A 225 16.13 3.51 1.83
C ILE A 225 15.70 3.70 0.39
N ASP A 226 16.59 3.32 -0.53
CA ASP A 226 16.33 3.25 -1.96
C ASP A 226 16.08 1.79 -2.35
N VAL A 227 14.91 1.51 -2.91
CA VAL A 227 14.49 0.15 -3.31
C VAL A 227 14.19 0.12 -4.80
N ALA A 228 14.81 -0.81 -5.53
CA ALA A 228 14.61 -0.94 -6.96
C ALA A 228 13.19 -1.38 -7.32
N ILE A 229 12.69 -0.88 -8.45
CA ILE A 229 11.41 -1.27 -9.02
C ILE A 229 11.63 -2.55 -9.84
N ARG A 230 10.94 -3.63 -9.47
CA ARG A 230 10.96 -4.89 -10.22
C ARG A 230 10.01 -4.85 -11.41
N ARG A 231 8.81 -4.31 -11.20
CA ARG A 231 7.76 -4.29 -12.23
C ARG A 231 6.84 -3.12 -12.02
N ILE A 232 6.41 -2.53 -13.13
CA ILE A 232 5.42 -1.48 -13.18
C ILE A 232 4.10 -2.08 -13.68
N HIS A 233 3.04 -1.92 -12.90
CA HIS A 233 1.69 -2.34 -13.24
C HIS A 233 0.87 -1.09 -13.58
N LYS A 234 0.82 -0.76 -14.87
CA LYS A 234 -0.02 0.31 -15.40
C LYS A 234 -1.49 -0.12 -15.35
N HIS A 235 -2.40 0.78 -14.96
CA HIS A 235 -3.83 0.48 -15.06
C HIS A 235 -4.21 0.10 -16.51
N PRO A 236 -4.98 -0.98 -16.73
CA PRO A 236 -5.33 -1.48 -18.06
C PRO A 236 -6.02 -0.44 -18.95
N ASP A 237 -6.75 0.50 -18.36
CA ASP A 237 -7.48 1.56 -19.07
C ASP A 237 -6.77 2.92 -19.08
N TYR A 238 -5.55 3.00 -18.54
CA TYR A 238 -4.73 4.21 -18.67
C TYR A 238 -4.22 4.35 -20.11
N ARG A 239 -4.56 5.47 -20.75
CA ARG A 239 -4.26 5.76 -22.17
C ARG A 239 -3.64 7.16 -22.30
N PRO A 240 -2.34 7.33 -22.00
CA PRO A 240 -1.67 8.62 -22.15
C PRO A 240 -1.73 9.08 -23.62
N PRO A 241 -1.84 10.40 -23.91
CA PRO A 241 -1.74 11.51 -22.96
C PRO A 241 -3.06 11.86 -22.25
N LYS A 242 -4.11 11.04 -22.38
CA LYS A 242 -5.36 11.28 -21.65
C LYS A 242 -5.15 11.08 -20.15
N VAL A 243 -5.79 11.92 -19.34
CA VAL A 243 -5.64 11.96 -17.88
C VAL A 243 -6.67 11.12 -17.11
N TYR A 244 -7.32 10.17 -17.80
CA TYR A 244 -8.27 9.23 -17.21
C TYR A 244 -7.57 7.95 -16.77
N ASN A 245 -8.05 7.33 -15.68
CA ASN A 245 -7.44 6.12 -15.11
C ASN A 245 -5.96 6.30 -14.78
N ASP A 246 -5.60 7.49 -14.32
CA ASP A 246 -4.23 7.90 -14.07
C ASP A 246 -3.71 7.32 -12.75
N ILE A 247 -3.50 6.00 -12.74
CA ILE A 247 -2.99 5.23 -11.60
C ILE A 247 -2.09 4.09 -12.07
N ALA A 248 -1.07 3.80 -11.27
CA ALA A 248 -0.17 2.67 -11.45
C ALA A 248 0.30 2.12 -10.11
N LEU A 249 0.77 0.87 -10.13
CA LEU A 249 1.41 0.21 -9.00
C LEU A 249 2.86 -0.11 -9.33
N LEU A 250 3.76 0.23 -8.43
CA LEU A 250 5.17 -0.09 -8.50
C LEU A 250 5.44 -1.27 -7.57
N GLU A 251 5.87 -2.39 -8.14
CA GLU A 251 6.25 -3.60 -7.42
C GLU A 251 7.75 -3.55 -7.13
N LEU A 252 8.12 -3.55 -5.86
CA LEU A 252 9.49 -3.48 -5.40
C LEU A 252 10.21 -4.85 -5.55
N VAL A 253 11.54 -4.82 -5.64
CA VAL A 253 12.37 -6.05 -5.75
C VAL A 253 12.32 -6.91 -4.49
N SER A 254 12.09 -6.32 -3.33
CA SER A 254 12.08 -7.00 -2.02
C SER A 254 11.07 -6.37 -1.07
N ASP A 255 10.63 -7.13 -0.07
CA ASP A 255 9.80 -6.58 1.02
C ASP A 255 10.58 -5.58 1.85
N VAL A 256 9.93 -4.47 2.13
CA VAL A 256 10.44 -3.42 2.99
C VAL A 256 10.10 -3.74 4.44
N LYS A 257 11.12 -3.64 5.31
CA LYS A 257 10.92 -3.81 6.75
C LYS A 257 10.28 -2.56 7.34
N PHE A 258 9.15 -2.72 8.01
CA PHE A 258 8.46 -1.61 8.65
C PHE A 258 9.25 -1.08 9.84
N ARG A 259 9.23 0.25 10.00
CA ARG A 259 9.83 1.01 11.10
C ARG A 259 9.05 2.32 11.29
N SER A 260 9.37 3.14 12.30
CA SER A 260 8.63 4.36 12.63
C SER A 260 8.29 5.23 11.40
N ALA A 261 9.32 5.52 10.58
CA ALA A 261 9.24 6.32 9.36
C ALA A 261 8.96 5.55 8.05
N ILE A 262 8.76 4.23 8.09
CA ILE A 262 8.37 3.44 6.90
C ILE A 262 7.27 2.44 7.24
N ARG A 263 6.05 2.72 6.82
CA ARG A 263 4.86 1.90 7.04
C ARG A 263 3.86 2.15 5.92
N PRO A 264 3.08 1.15 5.51
CA PRO A 264 2.08 1.35 4.48
C PRO A 264 0.90 2.16 5.01
N ALA A 265 0.26 2.92 4.13
CA ALA A 265 -1.05 3.49 4.35
C ALA A 265 -2.15 2.50 3.97
N CYS A 266 -3.33 2.73 4.52
CA CYS A 266 -4.54 1.99 4.18
C CYS A 266 -5.19 2.59 2.92
N LEU A 267 -5.96 1.78 2.19
CA LEU A 267 -6.72 2.25 1.04
C LEU A 267 -8.11 2.70 1.47
N TRP A 268 -8.55 3.86 1.00
CA TRP A 268 -9.93 4.27 1.18
C TRP A 268 -10.83 3.62 0.12
N PHE A 269 -11.75 2.76 0.54
CA PHE A 269 -12.62 2.01 -0.36
C PHE A 269 -14.07 2.52 -0.38
N GLN A 270 -14.40 3.46 0.50
CA GLN A 270 -15.74 4.04 0.58
C GLN A 270 -15.90 5.16 -0.47
N GLN A 271 -17.07 5.24 -1.09
CA GLN A 271 -17.34 6.30 -2.07
C GLN A 271 -17.60 7.64 -1.38
N ASP A 272 -18.18 7.60 -0.18
CA ASP A 272 -18.29 8.76 0.69
C ASP A 272 -17.00 8.97 1.49
N PHE A 273 -16.84 10.18 2.04
CA PHE A 273 -15.72 10.54 2.92
C PHE A 273 -16.11 10.47 4.39
N ARG A 274 -17.26 9.85 4.74
CA ARG A 274 -17.76 9.67 6.12
C ARG A 274 -17.67 10.91 7.03
N GLY A 275 -17.95 12.09 6.48
CA GLY A 275 -17.91 13.37 7.22
C GLY A 275 -16.52 14.01 7.30
N HIS A 276 -15.47 13.43 6.70
CA HIS A 276 -14.23 14.16 6.47
C HIS A 276 -14.49 15.27 5.45
N GLU A 277 -14.37 16.53 5.88
CA GLU A 277 -14.46 17.71 4.99
C GLU A 277 -13.08 18.11 4.44
N LYS A 278 -12.01 17.64 5.09
CA LYS A 278 -10.63 17.99 4.79
C LYS A 278 -9.77 16.76 4.57
N VAL A 279 -8.80 16.93 3.69
CA VAL A 279 -7.77 15.98 3.33
C VAL A 279 -6.40 16.63 3.50
N ILE A 280 -5.39 15.79 3.65
CA ILE A 280 -3.99 16.21 3.76
C ILE A 280 -3.30 15.76 2.48
N ALA A 281 -2.63 16.70 1.81
CA ALA A 281 -1.72 16.39 0.72
C ALA A 281 -0.29 16.55 1.20
N THR A 282 0.59 15.67 0.74
CA THR A 282 1.99 15.61 1.17
C THR A 282 2.92 15.37 -0.01
N GLY A 283 4.10 15.99 0.00
CA GLY A 283 5.10 15.78 -1.05
C GLY A 283 6.26 16.76 -1.02
N TRP A 284 7.13 16.64 -2.02
CA TRP A 284 8.33 17.47 -2.23
C TRP A 284 8.17 18.38 -3.46
N GLY A 285 6.94 18.67 -3.85
CA GLY A 285 6.62 19.49 -5.00
C GLY A 285 7.05 20.96 -4.88
N VAL A 286 6.73 21.72 -5.92
CA VAL A 286 6.97 23.15 -6.05
C VAL A 286 6.20 23.91 -4.97
N VAL A 287 6.93 24.58 -4.09
CA VAL A 287 6.37 25.44 -3.03
C VAL A 287 6.29 26.91 -3.43
N ASP A 288 7.10 27.34 -4.40
CA ASP A 288 7.02 28.69 -4.97
C ASP A 288 6.79 28.60 -6.48
N THR A 289 5.57 28.91 -6.90
CA THR A 289 5.15 28.87 -8.31
C THR A 289 5.80 29.96 -9.16
N ARG A 290 6.27 31.06 -8.56
CA ARG A 290 6.96 32.17 -9.25
C ARG A 290 8.43 31.84 -9.51
N THR A 291 9.12 31.28 -8.53
CA THR A 291 10.54 30.89 -8.67
C THR A 291 10.70 29.45 -9.17
N LYS A 292 9.62 28.67 -9.22
CA LYS A 292 9.58 27.22 -9.50
C LYS A 292 10.47 26.41 -8.57
N GLN A 293 10.68 26.89 -7.35
CA GLN A 293 11.48 26.19 -6.35
C GLN A 293 10.66 25.06 -5.72
N SER A 294 11.21 23.85 -5.77
CA SER A 294 10.70 22.67 -5.06
C SER A 294 11.16 22.67 -3.62
N ALA A 295 10.29 22.17 -2.73
CA ALA A 295 10.68 21.93 -1.36
C ALA A 295 11.68 20.77 -1.30
N LYS A 296 12.74 20.98 -0.52
CA LYS A 296 13.69 19.92 -0.21
C LYS A 296 13.17 19.05 0.93
N GLU A 297 12.58 19.66 1.94
CA GLU A 297 11.91 18.99 3.05
C GLU A 297 10.46 18.63 2.69
N LEU A 298 9.99 17.48 3.19
CA LEU A 298 8.62 17.01 2.99
C LEU A 298 7.62 18.05 3.49
N GLN A 299 6.69 18.45 2.63
CA GLN A 299 5.64 19.40 2.96
C GLN A 299 4.32 18.68 3.21
N LYS A 300 3.47 19.33 4.02
CA LYS A 300 2.07 18.94 4.21
C LYS A 300 1.15 20.15 4.06
N VAL A 301 -0.03 19.93 3.50
CA VAL A 301 -1.06 20.97 3.38
C VAL A 301 -2.44 20.36 3.58
N SER A 302 -3.31 21.07 4.31
CA SER A 302 -4.72 20.71 4.43
C SER A 302 -5.53 21.38 3.32
N LEU A 303 -6.32 20.58 2.60
CA LEU A 303 -7.19 20.99 1.50
C LEU A 303 -8.64 20.57 1.81
N SER A 304 -9.60 21.33 1.30
CA SER A 304 -11.02 20.97 1.39
C SER A 304 -11.36 19.97 0.30
N ILE A 305 -12.12 18.94 0.66
CA ILE A 305 -12.75 18.06 -0.31
C ILE A 305 -13.87 18.87 -0.98
N LEU A 306 -13.99 18.74 -2.30
CA LEU A 306 -15.04 19.43 -3.05
C LEU A 306 -15.98 18.42 -3.67
N ASP A 307 -17.26 18.80 -3.76
CA ASP A 307 -18.30 17.96 -4.34
C ASP A 307 -18.05 17.73 -5.84
N GLU A 308 -18.45 16.55 -6.31
CA GLU A 308 -18.28 16.15 -7.71
C GLU A 308 -19.01 17.11 -8.67
N ASP A 309 -20.24 17.51 -8.34
CA ASP A 309 -20.99 18.48 -9.15
C ASP A 309 -20.30 19.84 -9.20
N PHE A 310 -19.78 20.31 -8.05
CA PHE A 310 -19.04 21.56 -7.98
C PHE A 310 -17.78 21.51 -8.85
N CYS A 311 -17.04 20.41 -8.81
CA CYS A 311 -15.84 20.26 -9.61
C CYS A 311 -16.11 20.06 -11.09
N ASN A 312 -17.15 19.31 -11.42
CA ASN A 312 -17.59 19.18 -12.80
C ASN A 312 -17.90 20.56 -13.38
N GLU A 313 -18.72 21.38 -12.71
CA GLU A 313 -19.06 22.75 -13.14
C GLU A 313 -17.84 23.68 -13.19
N THR A 314 -17.05 23.73 -12.11
CA THR A 314 -15.90 24.64 -12.00
C THR A 314 -14.83 24.32 -13.04
N LEU A 315 -14.64 23.03 -13.34
CA LEU A 315 -13.58 22.58 -14.22
C LEU A 315 -13.97 22.48 -15.71
N LYS A 316 -15.24 22.73 -16.08
CA LYS A 316 -15.70 22.69 -17.49
C LYS A 316 -14.85 23.55 -18.42
N PHE A 317 -14.43 24.72 -17.94
CA PHE A 317 -13.64 25.67 -18.72
C PHE A 317 -12.18 25.22 -18.95
N PHE A 318 -11.74 24.13 -18.32
CA PHE A 318 -10.39 23.57 -18.48
C PHE A 318 -10.34 22.30 -19.35
N PHE A 319 -11.48 21.89 -19.91
CA PHE A 319 -11.56 20.78 -20.84
C PHE A 319 -10.63 21.04 -22.04
N ASN A 320 -9.89 20.01 -22.41
CA ASN A 320 -8.89 20.08 -23.46
C ASN A 320 -8.75 18.70 -24.11
N ARG A 321 -7.91 18.59 -25.15
CA ARG A 321 -7.74 17.34 -25.91
C ARG A 321 -7.29 16.13 -25.06
N ASN A 322 -6.64 16.36 -23.91
CA ASN A 322 -6.20 15.31 -22.98
C ASN A 322 -7.27 14.97 -21.94
N TRP A 323 -8.34 15.77 -21.84
CA TRP A 323 -9.48 15.58 -20.95
C TRP A 323 -10.81 15.85 -21.70
N PRO A 324 -11.07 15.12 -22.79
CA PRO A 324 -12.17 15.41 -23.72
C PRO A 324 -13.57 15.13 -23.16
N ASP A 325 -13.70 14.16 -22.27
CA ASP A 325 -14.96 13.72 -21.67
C ASP A 325 -15.25 14.41 -20.33
N GLY A 326 -14.47 15.45 -20.00
CA GLY A 326 -14.57 16.21 -18.77
C GLY A 326 -14.31 15.39 -17.50
N PHE A 327 -14.82 15.90 -16.37
CA PHE A 327 -14.70 15.29 -15.05
C PHE A 327 -15.48 13.97 -14.97
N GLN A 328 -14.87 12.95 -14.36
CA GLN A 328 -15.42 11.59 -14.29
C GLN A 328 -15.52 11.11 -12.83
N PRO A 329 -16.43 10.18 -12.50
CA PRO A 329 -16.59 9.67 -11.13
C PRO A 329 -15.33 8.98 -10.56
N THR A 330 -14.46 8.50 -11.43
CA THR A 330 -13.15 7.94 -11.07
C THR A 330 -12.11 8.99 -10.64
N GLN A 331 -12.49 10.26 -10.71
CA GLN A 331 -11.70 11.41 -10.30
C GLN A 331 -12.33 12.03 -9.06
N MET A 332 -11.52 12.75 -8.30
CA MET A 332 -11.95 13.60 -7.21
C MET A 332 -11.17 14.90 -7.29
N CYS A 333 -11.61 15.90 -6.56
CA CYS A 333 -10.97 17.21 -6.51
C CYS A 333 -10.89 17.68 -5.07
N ALA A 334 -9.79 18.36 -4.79
CA ALA A 334 -9.57 19.00 -3.51
C ALA A 334 -8.82 20.30 -3.75
N GLY A 335 -9.03 21.27 -2.87
CA GLY A 335 -8.36 22.56 -2.97
C GLY A 335 -8.88 23.55 -1.97
N GLU A 336 -8.19 24.68 -1.87
CA GLU A 336 -8.64 25.84 -1.10
C GLU A 336 -9.20 26.89 -2.08
N LEU A 337 -10.52 27.09 -2.06
CA LEU A 337 -11.18 27.97 -3.03
C LEU A 337 -10.77 29.44 -2.87
N SER A 338 -10.31 29.83 -1.68
CA SER A 338 -9.74 31.16 -1.44
C SER A 338 -8.37 31.37 -2.12
N GLY A 339 -7.76 30.30 -2.64
CA GLY A 339 -6.43 30.28 -3.24
C GLY A 339 -5.32 30.20 -2.20
N GLY A 340 -4.07 30.15 -2.66
CA GLY A 340 -2.88 30.12 -1.79
C GLY A 340 -2.50 28.74 -1.23
N LYS A 341 -3.32 27.69 -1.43
CA LYS A 341 -2.99 26.31 -1.06
C LYS A 341 -3.41 25.32 -2.13
N ASP A 342 -2.49 24.46 -2.56
CA ASP A 342 -2.74 23.40 -3.54
C ASP A 342 -1.57 22.41 -3.58
N THR A 343 -1.77 21.24 -4.18
CA THR A 343 -0.66 20.38 -4.64
C THR A 343 -0.05 20.94 -5.92
N CYS A 344 1.27 20.81 -6.09
CA CYS A 344 1.94 21.37 -7.25
C CYS A 344 2.88 20.41 -7.98
N GLN A 345 3.57 20.94 -8.99
CA GLN A 345 4.53 20.20 -9.80
C GLN A 345 5.55 19.49 -8.90
N GLY A 346 5.75 18.17 -9.08
CA GLY A 346 6.60 17.36 -8.20
C GLY A 346 5.86 16.62 -7.08
N ASP A 347 4.58 16.94 -6.83
CA ASP A 347 3.67 16.12 -6.01
C ASP A 347 2.87 15.11 -6.86
N SER A 348 3.13 15.06 -8.16
CA SER A 348 2.53 14.09 -9.08
C SER A 348 2.67 12.66 -8.55
N GLY A 349 1.57 11.93 -8.44
CA GLY A 349 1.55 10.58 -7.89
C GLY A 349 1.58 10.48 -6.36
N SER A 350 1.81 11.58 -5.63
CA SER A 350 1.75 11.61 -4.17
C SER A 350 0.33 11.35 -3.63
N PRO A 351 0.21 10.89 -2.38
CA PRO A 351 -1.09 10.62 -1.77
C PRO A 351 -1.83 11.90 -1.38
N LEU A 352 -3.15 11.85 -1.58
CA LEU A 352 -4.13 12.63 -0.86
C LEU A 352 -4.77 11.72 0.19
N GLN A 353 -4.84 12.15 1.44
CA GLN A 353 -5.10 11.25 2.55
C GLN A 353 -5.91 11.85 3.69
N VAL A 354 -6.56 10.98 4.46
CA VAL A 354 -7.24 11.30 5.72
C VAL A 354 -6.63 10.50 6.86
N VAL A 355 -6.68 11.06 8.06
CA VAL A 355 -6.31 10.35 9.29
C VAL A 355 -7.47 9.45 9.72
N SER A 356 -7.19 8.23 10.12
CA SER A 356 -8.21 7.31 10.65
C SER A 356 -8.85 7.89 11.90
N THR A 357 -10.18 7.81 12.00
CA THR A 357 -10.95 8.23 13.19
C THR A 357 -10.62 7.40 14.42
N ASP A 358 -10.23 6.14 14.21
CA ASP A 358 -10.01 5.17 15.29
C ASP A 358 -8.55 5.15 15.76
N ASN A 359 -7.63 5.66 14.93
CA ASN A 359 -6.19 5.66 15.22
C ASN A 359 -5.46 6.75 14.44
N SER A 360 -4.99 7.79 15.14
CA SER A 360 -4.27 8.92 14.55
C SER A 360 -2.95 8.56 13.85
N CYS A 361 -2.42 7.36 14.06
CA CYS A 361 -1.20 6.85 13.43
C CYS A 361 -1.43 6.12 12.10
N ILE A 362 -2.70 5.96 11.70
CA ILE A 362 -3.13 5.28 10.47
C ILE A 362 -3.67 6.33 9.51
N PHE A 363 -3.11 6.33 8.30
CA PHE A 363 -3.58 7.17 7.20
C PHE A 363 -4.29 6.32 6.17
N HIS A 364 -5.36 6.86 5.61
CA HIS A 364 -6.06 6.28 4.47
C HIS A 364 -5.80 7.14 3.23
N VAL A 365 -5.23 6.54 2.18
CA VAL A 365 -5.08 7.18 0.88
C VAL A 365 -6.45 7.21 0.20
N VAL A 366 -6.97 8.42 0.01
CA VAL A 366 -8.25 8.67 -0.65
C VAL A 366 -8.09 9.00 -2.12
N GLY A 367 -6.94 9.58 -2.48
CA GLY A 367 -6.65 9.97 -3.85
C GLY A 367 -5.16 9.95 -4.19
N VAL A 368 -4.87 9.99 -5.48
CA VAL A 368 -3.50 10.10 -6.04
C VAL A 368 -3.43 11.36 -6.87
N THR A 369 -2.45 12.23 -6.61
CA THR A 369 -2.27 13.50 -7.35
C THR A 369 -2.09 13.24 -8.84
N SER A 370 -3.01 13.72 -9.66
CA SER A 370 -3.03 13.47 -11.11
C SER A 370 -2.65 14.73 -11.89
N PHE A 371 -3.46 15.78 -11.87
CA PHE A 371 -3.15 17.03 -12.56
C PHE A 371 -3.84 18.24 -11.92
N GLY A 372 -3.29 19.41 -12.18
CA GLY A 372 -3.87 20.70 -11.81
C GLY A 372 -3.35 21.77 -12.75
N ARG A 373 -4.08 22.88 -12.87
CA ARG A 373 -3.68 24.01 -13.72
C ARG A 373 -3.40 25.22 -12.84
N ASN A 374 -2.12 25.62 -12.78
CA ASN A 374 -1.61 26.69 -11.93
C ASN A 374 -1.94 26.45 -10.45
N CYS A 375 -0.99 25.85 -9.75
CA CYS A 375 -1.17 25.49 -8.35
C CYS A 375 -1.52 26.72 -7.51
N ALA A 376 -2.46 26.55 -6.59
CA ALA A 376 -2.87 27.54 -5.59
C ALA A 376 -3.54 28.80 -6.16
N ASP A 377 -3.93 28.79 -7.45
CA ASP A 377 -4.79 29.83 -8.02
C ASP A 377 -6.18 29.79 -7.34
N LYS A 378 -6.72 30.97 -7.05
CA LYS A 378 -8.06 31.11 -6.48
C LYS A 378 -9.11 30.44 -7.38
N GLY A 379 -9.97 29.62 -6.78
CA GLY A 379 -11.05 28.93 -7.49
C GLY A 379 -10.61 27.84 -8.47
N ARG A 380 -9.38 27.32 -8.35
CA ARG A 380 -8.85 26.26 -9.22
C ARG A 380 -8.42 25.06 -8.40
N PRO A 381 -9.32 24.11 -8.10
CA PRO A 381 -8.93 22.90 -7.40
C PRO A 381 -8.10 21.97 -8.29
N ALA A 382 -7.22 21.18 -7.67
CA ALA A 382 -6.51 20.10 -8.33
C ALA A 382 -7.40 18.85 -8.48
N VAL A 383 -7.06 18.03 -9.46
CA VAL A 383 -7.75 16.77 -9.77
C VAL A 383 -6.85 15.60 -9.38
N TYR A 384 -7.45 14.65 -8.68
CA TYR A 384 -6.83 13.45 -8.16
C TYR A 384 -7.56 12.22 -8.70
N THR A 385 -6.85 11.11 -8.85
CA THR A 385 -7.47 9.81 -9.13
C THR A 385 -8.09 9.29 -7.83
N ARG A 386 -9.39 8.98 -7.82
CA ARG A 386 -10.14 8.52 -6.63
C ARG A 386 -9.81 7.06 -6.32
N ILE A 387 -9.13 6.77 -5.22
CA ILE A 387 -8.68 5.40 -4.87
C ILE A 387 -9.85 4.41 -4.79
N ALA A 388 -10.99 4.83 -4.22
CA ALA A 388 -12.17 3.99 -4.04
C ALA A 388 -12.67 3.34 -5.35
N SER A 389 -12.45 3.98 -6.50
CA SER A 389 -12.83 3.45 -7.82
C SER A 389 -11.88 2.36 -8.34
N TYR A 390 -10.70 2.19 -7.74
CA TYR A 390 -9.66 1.28 -8.23
C TYR A 390 -9.27 0.22 -7.20
N VAL A 391 -9.92 0.15 -6.02
CA VAL A 391 -9.56 -0.83 -4.98
C VAL A 391 -9.61 -2.26 -5.51
N ASP A 392 -10.63 -2.62 -6.29
CA ASP A 392 -10.75 -3.97 -6.87
C ASP A 392 -9.52 -4.31 -7.76
N TRP A 393 -9.10 -3.37 -8.60
CA TRP A 393 -7.91 -3.54 -9.43
C TRP A 393 -6.63 -3.61 -8.58
N ILE A 394 -6.50 -2.73 -7.58
CA ILE A 394 -5.34 -2.74 -6.67
C ILE A 394 -5.24 -4.08 -5.95
N GLU A 395 -6.34 -4.58 -5.39
CA GLU A 395 -6.38 -5.86 -4.69
C GLU A 395 -5.99 -7.03 -5.60
N SER A 396 -6.49 -7.03 -6.85
CA SER A 396 -6.17 -8.07 -7.83
C SER A 396 -4.68 -8.16 -8.18
N VAL A 397 -3.93 -7.06 -8.04
CA VAL A 397 -2.49 -6.98 -8.35
C VAL A 397 -1.63 -7.16 -7.11
N VAL A 398 -1.99 -6.52 -5.99
CA VAL A 398 -1.17 -6.47 -4.77
C VAL A 398 -1.31 -7.73 -3.94
N TRP A 399 -2.51 -8.31 -3.87
CA TRP A 399 -2.82 -9.49 -3.07
C TRP A 399 -3.55 -10.56 -3.90
N PRO A 400 -2.94 -11.08 -4.98
CA PRO A 400 -3.59 -12.07 -5.82
C PRO A 400 -3.83 -13.37 -5.03
N GLY A 401 -5.09 -13.78 -4.93
CA GLY A 401 -5.50 -15.05 -4.31
C GLY A 401 -5.82 -15.00 -2.80
N GLU A 402 -5.97 -13.80 -2.22
CA GLU A 402 -6.33 -13.57 -0.81
C GLU A 402 -7.82 -13.32 -0.55
#